data_AF-A0A842XYA3-F1
#
_entry.id   AF-A0A842XYA3-F1
#
_cell.length_a   1.000
_cell.length_b   1.000
_cell.length_c   1.000
_cell.angle_alpha   90.00
_cell.angle_beta   90.00
_cell.angle_gamma   90.00
#
_symmetry.space_group_name_H-M   'P 1'
#
loop_
_entity.id
_entity.type
_entity.pdbx_description
1 polymer ?
#
loop_
_entity_poly.entity_id
_entity_poly.type
_entity_poly.pdbx_seq_one_letter_code
_entity_poly.pdbx_strand_id
1 'polypeptide(L)'
;MSPIIKSRSPRLVLNELKWKGYDLNKCRIYYVHRGAPDDTKIVEGNAIKDIDRGFMILEGVVQDVYIPYHRIFRIEFDNRIVYERRKTGYY
;
A
#
# COMPACT_ATOMS: atom_id res chain seq x y z
N MET A 1 2.46 16.68 10.93
CA MET A 1 1.28 16.25 11.72
C MET A 1 1.06 14.78 11.46
N SER A 2 0.88 13.95 12.49
CA SER A 2 0.71 12.50 12.31
C SER A 2 -0.71 12.17 11.84
N PRO A 3 -0.89 11.33 10.81
CA PRO A 3 -2.23 10.93 10.41
C PRO A 3 -2.89 10.11 11.52
N ILE A 4 -4.07 10.52 11.96
CA ILE A 4 -4.95 9.67 12.77
C ILE A 4 -5.69 8.77 11.78
N ILE A 5 -5.20 7.53 11.62
CA ILE A 5 -5.82 6.50 10.79
C ILE A 5 -6.57 5.52 11.68
N LYS A 6 -7.87 5.34 11.43
CA LYS A 6 -8.72 4.42 12.20
C LYS A 6 -8.87 3.06 11.52
N SER A 7 -8.60 3.02 10.22
CA SER A 7 -8.84 1.87 9.36
C SER A 7 -7.88 0.70 9.61
N ARG A 8 -8.39 -0.54 9.51
CA ARG A 8 -7.62 -1.78 9.73
C ARG A 8 -7.44 -2.64 8.47
N SER A 9 -7.68 -2.09 7.28
CA SER A 9 -7.39 -2.76 6.02
C SER A 9 -6.62 -1.84 5.07
N PRO A 10 -5.75 -2.39 4.19
CA PRO A 10 -4.90 -1.57 3.32
C PRO A 10 -5.70 -0.58 2.48
N ARG A 11 -6.79 -1.04 1.87
CA ARG A 11 -7.68 -0.20 1.06
C ARG A 11 -8.26 0.96 1.85
N LEU A 12 -8.78 0.69 3.05
CA LEU A 12 -9.43 1.72 3.86
C LEU A 12 -8.40 2.74 4.36
N VAL A 13 -7.19 2.30 4.70
CA VAL A 13 -6.08 3.19 5.10
C VAL A 13 -5.70 4.13 3.95
N LEU A 14 -5.48 3.60 2.74
CA LEU A 14 -5.13 4.41 1.57
C LEU A 14 -6.26 5.39 1.19
N ASN A 15 -7.52 4.94 1.27
CA ASN A 15 -8.68 5.83 1.06
C ASN A 15 -8.77 6.91 2.15
N GLU A 16 -8.56 6.57 3.42
CA GLU A 16 -8.59 7.53 4.52
C GLU A 16 -7.52 8.62 4.32
N LEU A 17 -6.33 8.24 3.85
CA LEU A 17 -5.28 9.19 3.48
C LEU A 17 -5.70 10.09 2.30
N LYS A 18 -6.18 9.49 1.19
CA LYS A 18 -6.63 10.20 -0.01
C LYS A 18 -7.75 11.21 0.29
N TRP A 19 -8.80 10.77 0.96
CA TRP A 19 -10.00 11.59 1.21
C TRP A 19 -9.81 12.65 2.28
N LYS A 20 -8.86 12.47 3.21
CA LYS A 20 -8.48 13.52 4.17
C LYS A 20 -7.47 14.52 3.61
N GLY A 21 -7.09 14.41 2.33
CA GLY A 21 -6.17 15.34 1.67
C GLY A 21 -4.70 15.17 2.07
N TYR A 22 -4.31 13.99 2.58
CA TYR A 22 -2.89 13.70 2.80
C TYR A 22 -2.18 13.42 1.47
N ASP A 23 -0.93 13.84 1.39
CA ASP A 23 -0.08 13.62 0.23
C ASP A 23 0.36 12.15 0.15
N LEU A 24 -0.24 11.38 -0.75
CA LEU A 24 0.08 9.96 -0.94
C LEU A 24 1.53 9.74 -1.37
N ASN A 25 2.21 10.73 -1.94
CA ASN A 25 3.62 10.60 -2.33
C ASN A 25 4.54 10.37 -1.12
N LYS A 26 4.06 10.67 0.10
CA LYS A 26 4.75 10.37 1.35
C LYS A 26 4.52 8.94 1.85
N CYS A 27 3.78 8.12 1.10
CA CYS A 27 3.51 6.75 1.46
C CYS A 27 4.56 5.79 0.93
N ARG A 28 4.91 4.77 1.72
CA ARG A 28 5.58 3.56 1.25
C ARG A 28 4.68 2.36 1.49
N ILE A 29 4.45 1.57 0.45
CA ILE A 29 3.56 0.42 0.49
C ILE A 29 4.41 -0.84 0.31
N TYR A 30 4.36 -1.71 1.31
CA TYR A 30 5.09 -2.96 1.36
C TYR A 30 4.14 -4.11 1.08
N TYR A 31 4.46 -4.93 0.08
CA TYR A 31 3.63 -6.06 -0.29
C TYR A 31 4.44 -7.31 -0.59
N VAL A 32 3.82 -8.46 -0.39
CA VAL A 32 4.42 -9.76 -0.69
C VAL A 32 4.60 -9.90 -2.19
N HIS A 33 5.82 -10.18 -2.64
CA HIS A 33 6.18 -10.51 -4.02
C HIS A 33 7.12 -11.72 -4.05
N ARG A 34 6.59 -12.87 -4.49
CA ARG A 34 7.36 -14.11 -4.60
C ARG A 34 8.61 -13.90 -5.46
N GLY A 35 9.76 -14.35 -4.97
CA GLY A 35 11.04 -14.28 -5.68
C GLY A 35 11.73 -12.91 -5.65
N ALA A 36 11.18 -11.95 -4.90
CA ALA A 36 11.93 -10.75 -4.52
C ALA A 36 12.75 -11.03 -3.24
N PRO A 37 13.80 -10.24 -2.93
CA PRO A 37 14.45 -10.30 -1.63
C PRO A 37 13.42 -10.21 -0.49
N ASP A 38 13.52 -11.12 0.48
CA ASP A 38 12.57 -11.28 1.60
C ASP A 38 11.09 -11.42 1.20
N ASP A 39 10.83 -11.91 -0.01
CA ASP A 39 9.53 -11.97 -0.69
C ASP A 39 8.78 -10.63 -0.60
N THR A 40 9.50 -9.51 -0.67
CA THR A 40 8.95 -8.17 -0.45
C THR A 40 9.30 -7.24 -1.59
N LYS A 41 8.30 -6.49 -2.04
CA LYS A 41 8.51 -5.26 -2.82
C LYS A 41 7.95 -4.07 -2.07
N ILE A 42 8.58 -2.92 -2.33
CA ILE A 42 8.21 -1.62 -1.78
C ILE A 42 7.92 -0.72 -2.96
N VAL A 43 6.82 0.02 -2.90
CA VAL A 43 6.51 1.07 -3.86
C VAL A 43 6.18 2.36 -3.13
N GLU A 44 6.62 3.47 -3.72
CA GLU A 44 6.25 4.81 -3.27
C GLU A 44 4.83 5.13 -3.72
N GLY A 45 4.11 5.94 -2.94
CA GLY A 45 2.70 6.22 -3.21
C GLY A 45 2.45 7.02 -4.49
N ASN A 46 3.48 7.67 -5.05
CA ASN A 46 3.41 8.33 -6.36
C ASN A 46 3.21 7.34 -7.52
N ALA A 47 3.54 6.05 -7.33
CA ALA A 47 3.30 5.01 -8.32
C ALA A 47 1.83 4.54 -8.35
N ILE A 48 1.01 4.94 -7.36
CA ILE A 48 -0.39 4.54 -7.29
C ILE A 48 -1.19 5.32 -8.32
N LYS A 49 -1.66 4.61 -9.33
CA LYS A 49 -2.59 5.11 -10.34
C LYS A 49 -4.02 5.16 -9.79
N ASP A 50 -4.47 4.11 -9.11
CA ASP A 50 -5.82 4.03 -8.55
C ASP A 50 -5.95 3.11 -7.32
N ILE A 51 -6.98 3.38 -6.51
CA ILE A 51 -7.37 2.60 -5.33
C ILE A 51 -8.73 1.97 -5.62
N ASP A 52 -8.71 0.86 -6.37
CA ASP A 52 -9.90 0.14 -6.78
C ASP A 52 -10.53 -0.68 -5.62
N ARG A 53 -11.70 -1.29 -5.84
CA ARG A 53 -12.40 -2.17 -4.90
C ARG A 53 -11.54 -3.33 -4.41
N GLY A 54 -10.80 -3.99 -5.32
CA GLY A 54 -10.04 -5.21 -5.02
C GLY A 54 -8.52 -5.05 -5.03
N PHE A 55 -8.03 -4.00 -5.69
CA PHE A 55 -6.62 -3.83 -6.01
C PHE A 55 -6.15 -2.40 -5.76
N MET A 56 -4.89 -2.27 -5.34
CA MET A 56 -4.11 -1.07 -5.57
C MET A 56 -3.50 -1.18 -6.97
N ILE A 57 -3.81 -0.23 -7.86
CA ILE A 57 -3.34 -0.23 -9.24
C ILE A 57 -2.13 0.70 -9.32
N LEU A 58 -1.01 0.16 -9.80
CA LEU A 58 0.20 0.93 -10.06
C LEU A 58 0.28 1.26 -11.54
N GLU A 59 0.79 2.46 -11.84
CA GLU A 59 1.18 2.81 -13.21
C GLU A 59 2.35 1.93 -13.65
N GLY A 60 2.19 1.26 -14.78
CA GLY A 60 3.23 0.41 -15.36
C GLY A 60 3.67 0.90 -16.74
N VAL A 61 4.85 0.46 -17.16
CA VAL A 61 5.48 0.93 -18.41
C VAL A 61 4.75 0.40 -19.65
N VAL A 62 4.36 -0.87 -19.63
CA VAL A 62 3.65 -1.54 -20.74
C VAL A 62 2.17 -1.76 -20.41
N GLN A 63 1.90 -2.15 -19.17
CA GLN A 63 0.56 -2.38 -18.64
C GLN A 63 0.53 -2.03 -17.15
N ASP A 64 -0.64 -1.62 -16.66
CA ASP A 64 -0.87 -1.40 -15.24
C ASP A 64 -0.61 -2.67 -14.42
N VAL A 65 -0.15 -2.48 -13.18
CA VAL A 65 0.10 -3.57 -12.25
C VAL A 65 -0.95 -3.58 -11.15
N TYR A 66 -1.67 -4.68 -11.02
CA TYR A 66 -2.76 -4.84 -10.06
C TYR A 66 -2.25 -5.58 -8.82
N ILE A 67 -2.20 -4.89 -7.67
CA ILE A 67 -1.74 -5.46 -6.40
C ILE A 67 -2.96 -5.76 -5.51
N PRO A 68 -3.30 -7.03 -5.28
CA PRO A 68 -4.36 -7.38 -4.33
C PRO A 68 -4.05 -6.87 -2.93
N TYR A 69 -5.04 -6.30 -2.24
CA TYR A 69 -4.85 -5.76 -0.89
C TYR A 69 -4.38 -6.81 0.12
N HIS A 70 -4.75 -8.08 -0.03
CA HIS A 70 -4.29 -9.16 0.83
C HIS A 70 -2.78 -9.48 0.68
N ARG A 71 -2.06 -8.83 -0.25
CA ARG A 71 -0.59 -8.90 -0.35
C ARG A 71 0.09 -7.77 0.40
N ILE A 72 -0.60 -6.65 0.62
CA ILE A 72 -0.06 -5.50 1.37
C ILE A 72 -0.06 -5.85 2.86
N PHE A 73 1.11 -5.77 3.48
CA PHE A 73 1.27 -6.08 4.90
C PHE A 73 1.75 -4.89 5.72
N ARG A 74 2.26 -3.82 5.09
CA ARG A 74 2.65 -2.59 5.77
C ARG A 74 2.44 -1.37 4.87
N ILE A 75 1.98 -0.28 5.48
CA ILE A 75 1.89 1.04 4.86
C ILE A 75 2.52 2.03 5.83
N GLU A 76 3.49 2.78 5.32
CA GLU A 76 4.06 3.92 6.01
C GLU A 76 3.55 5.20 5.41
N PHE A 77 3.42 6.24 6.23
CA PHE A 77 3.23 7.60 5.81
C PHE A 77 4.23 8.48 6.56
N ASP A 78 5.04 9.25 5.84
CA ASP A 78 6.04 10.16 6.44
C ASP A 78 6.96 9.44 7.44
N ASN A 79 7.49 8.28 7.02
CA ASN A 79 8.34 7.36 7.79
C ASN A 79 7.69 6.77 9.06
N ARG A 80 6.36 6.81 9.18
CA ARG A 80 5.62 6.21 10.30
C ARG A 80 4.70 5.12 9.82
N ILE A 81 4.66 4.00 10.53
CA ILE A 81 3.75 2.90 10.24
C ILE A 81 2.32 3.35 10.56
N VAL A 82 1.46 3.39 9.54
CA VAL A 82 0.02 3.68 9.68
C VAL A 82 -0.85 2.44 9.51
N TYR A 83 -0.26 1.37 8.98
CA TYR A 83 -0.85 0.04 8.89
C TYR A 83 0.24 -1.01 8.92
N GLU A 84 0.05 -2.06 9.72
CA GLU A 84 0.89 -3.24 9.69
C GLU A 84 0.09 -4.48 10.08
N ARG A 85 0.44 -5.61 9.47
CA ARG A 85 0.04 -6.93 9.91
C ARG A 85 1.18 -7.91 9.64
N ARG A 86 1.09 -9.10 10.23
CA ARG A 86 2.00 -10.19 9.87
C ARG A 86 1.88 -10.50 8.38
N LYS A 87 3.02 -10.76 7.72
CA LYS A 87 3.06 -11.37 6.39
C LYS A 87 2.33 -12.72 6.50
N THR A 88 1.13 -12.81 5.95
CA THR A 88 0.47 -14.10 5.79
C THR A 88 1.16 -14.79 4.62
N GLY A 89 2.15 -15.63 4.92
CA GLY A 89 2.59 -16.64 3.97
C GLY A 89 1.40 -17.58 3.80
N TYR A 90 0.69 -17.48 2.68
CA TYR A 90 -0.21 -18.55 2.29
C TYR A 90 0.69 -19.73 1.94
N TYR A 91 0.88 -20.62 2.94
CA TYR A 91 1.29 -22.01 2.77
C TYR A 91 0.09 -22.79 2.25
#